data_AF-A0A2D7HV48-F1
#
_entry.id   AF-A0A2D7HV48-F1
#
_cell.length_a   1.000
_cell.length_b   1.000
_cell.length_c   1.000
_cell.angle_alpha   90.00
_cell.angle_beta   90.00
_cell.angle_gamma   90.00
#
_symmetry.space_group_name_H-M   'P 1'
#
loop_
_entity.id
_entity.type
_entity.pdbx_description
1 polymer ?
#
loop_
_entity_poly.entity_id
_entity_poly.type
_entity_poly.pdbx_seq_one_letter_code
_entity_poly.pdbx_strand_id
1 'polypeptide(L)'
;MIPLGGTEREDMASDDDLDWAKYRLADFFQFPEGKKRHEKFPGTIIHEYYQRTSEPCDYKVLRDVIDDVRSTREIEIPRRDCCVIHLRTGDIIDNSEFTVDEFLAKKRYYVYDHEKDAYKEKPWNQYVKTSKYYERVAKKLKKLKIGQVSFSYNLDFNPFPKTKTRSHHRSENNEKSIEYVQRIHDLFIKESFEVVRYERHDVDHDFIHMCNSSFFVPSGGGLSRIIVRMVELKGEKVVKGE
;
A
#
# COMPACT_ATOMS: atom_id res chain seq x y z
N MET A 1 -21.01 -38.23 -31.25
CA MET A 1 -19.65 -37.75 -30.89
C MET A 1 -19.83 -36.42 -30.19
N ILE A 2 -19.08 -36.21 -29.11
CA ILE A 2 -19.44 -35.57 -27.83
C ILE A 2 -19.67 -34.04 -27.95
N PRO A 3 -20.69 -33.47 -27.27
CA PRO A 3 -20.85 -32.02 -27.16
C PRO A 3 -19.78 -31.43 -26.23
N LEU A 4 -19.15 -30.35 -26.66
CA LEU A 4 -18.20 -29.56 -25.86
C LEU A 4 -18.96 -28.91 -24.70
N GLY A 5 -18.93 -29.57 -23.54
CA GLY A 5 -19.44 -29.05 -22.29
C GLY A 5 -18.62 -27.84 -21.85
N GLY A 6 -19.23 -26.66 -21.93
CA GLY A 6 -18.83 -25.54 -21.09
C GLY A 6 -19.08 -25.94 -19.63
N THR A 7 -18.01 -26.10 -18.87
CA THR A 7 -18.10 -26.12 -17.42
C THR A 7 -17.81 -24.70 -16.96
N GLU A 8 -18.88 -24.02 -16.52
CA GLU A 8 -18.76 -22.89 -15.62
C GLU A 8 -17.92 -23.36 -14.42
N ARG A 9 -16.67 -22.89 -14.32
CA ARG A 9 -15.95 -22.97 -13.05
C ARG A 9 -16.62 -21.98 -12.10
N GLU A 10 -17.49 -22.49 -11.24
CA GLU A 10 -17.76 -21.84 -9.97
C GLU A 10 -16.44 -21.85 -9.18
N ASP A 11 -15.68 -20.76 -9.25
CA ASP A 11 -14.50 -20.53 -8.43
C ASP A 11 -14.93 -20.36 -6.95
N MET A 12 -15.18 -21.47 -6.27
CA MET A 12 -15.26 -21.53 -4.81
C MET A 12 -13.84 -21.32 -4.27
N ALA A 13 -13.54 -20.10 -3.82
CA ALA A 13 -12.28 -19.82 -3.12
C ALA A 13 -12.12 -20.80 -1.94
N SER A 14 -10.92 -21.37 -1.79
CA SER A 14 -10.63 -22.29 -0.70
C SER A 14 -10.69 -21.57 0.67
N ASP A 15 -10.86 -22.33 1.75
CA ASP A 15 -10.81 -21.76 3.11
C ASP A 15 -9.47 -21.07 3.40
N ASP A 16 -8.39 -21.54 2.77
CA ASP A 16 -7.07 -20.89 2.80
C ASP A 16 -7.11 -19.52 2.12
N ASP A 17 -7.75 -19.39 0.94
CA ASP A 17 -7.92 -18.12 0.22
C ASP A 17 -8.72 -17.09 1.03
N LEU A 18 -9.72 -17.56 1.80
CA LEU A 18 -10.52 -16.73 2.71
C LEU A 18 -9.71 -16.18 3.88
N ASP A 19 -8.75 -16.94 4.40
CA ASP A 19 -7.88 -16.49 5.47
C ASP A 19 -6.81 -15.51 4.95
N TRP A 20 -6.21 -15.75 3.77
CA TRP A 20 -5.28 -14.82 3.12
C TRP A 20 -5.89 -13.45 2.81
N ALA A 21 -7.19 -13.39 2.49
CA ALA A 21 -7.91 -12.12 2.34
C ALA A 21 -7.98 -11.27 3.63
N LYS A 22 -7.65 -11.85 4.80
CA LYS A 22 -7.60 -11.18 6.09
C LYS A 22 -6.18 -10.84 6.53
N TYR A 23 -5.16 -11.13 5.72
CA TYR A 23 -3.78 -10.78 6.03
C TYR A 23 -3.60 -9.25 6.00
N ARG A 24 -3.07 -8.70 7.09
CA ARG A 24 -2.96 -7.25 7.31
C ARG A 24 -1.62 -6.93 7.92
N LEU A 25 -0.57 -6.92 7.10
CA LEU A 25 0.83 -6.71 7.52
C LEU A 25 0.99 -5.60 8.57
N ALA A 26 0.57 -4.37 8.25
CA ALA A 26 0.74 -3.25 9.16
C ALA A 26 -0.02 -3.40 10.48
N ASP A 27 -1.25 -3.90 10.43
CA ASP A 27 -2.07 -4.07 11.62
C ASP A 27 -1.51 -5.21 12.49
N PHE A 28 -1.06 -6.30 11.88
CA PHE A 28 -0.45 -7.43 12.58
C PHE A 28 0.90 -7.08 13.22
N PHE A 29 1.71 -6.23 12.59
CA PHE A 29 2.93 -5.74 13.22
C PHE A 29 2.65 -4.81 14.42
N GLN A 30 1.57 -4.01 14.33
CA GLN A 30 1.26 -2.97 15.31
C GLN A 30 0.46 -3.46 16.52
N PHE A 31 -0.39 -4.46 16.32
CA PHE A 31 -1.36 -4.87 17.32
C PHE A 31 -1.16 -6.33 17.76
N PRO A 32 -1.57 -6.69 18.99
CA PRO A 32 -1.43 -8.06 19.51
C PRO A 32 -2.08 -9.14 18.66
N GLU A 33 -3.00 -8.76 17.78
CA GLU A 33 -3.70 -9.64 16.86
C GLU A 33 -2.75 -10.35 15.87
N GLY A 34 -1.62 -9.74 15.50
CA GLY A 34 -0.61 -10.37 14.66
C GLY A 34 -0.01 -11.61 15.32
N LYS A 35 0.38 -11.50 16.59
CA LYS A 35 0.92 -12.62 17.37
C LYS A 35 -0.06 -13.79 17.48
N LYS A 36 -1.36 -13.53 17.47
CA LYS A 36 -2.37 -14.60 17.57
C LYS A 36 -2.62 -15.34 16.25
N ARG A 37 -2.26 -14.72 15.12
CA ARG A 37 -2.73 -15.14 13.80
C ARG A 37 -1.62 -15.41 12.79
N HIS A 38 -0.36 -15.08 13.09
CA HIS A 38 0.75 -15.19 12.14
C HIS A 38 0.99 -16.63 11.64
N GLU A 39 0.68 -17.65 12.43
CA GLU A 39 0.82 -19.07 12.03
C GLU A 39 -0.07 -19.44 10.83
N LYS A 40 -1.17 -18.70 10.61
CA LYS A 40 -2.05 -18.90 9.46
C LYS A 40 -1.46 -18.40 8.13
N PHE A 41 -0.34 -17.67 8.18
CA PHE A 41 0.25 -16.99 7.03
C PHE A 41 1.73 -17.38 6.86
N PRO A 42 2.05 -18.68 6.73
CA PRO A 42 3.44 -19.14 6.68
C PRO A 42 4.22 -18.48 5.54
N GLY A 43 5.49 -18.15 5.80
CA GLY A 43 6.39 -17.49 4.84
C GLY A 43 6.14 -16.00 4.63
N THR A 44 5.16 -15.39 5.32
CA THR A 44 4.99 -13.93 5.33
C THR A 44 5.99 -13.23 6.25
N ILE A 45 6.21 -11.94 6.02
CA ILE A 45 6.99 -11.06 6.90
C ILE A 45 6.49 -11.14 8.34
N ILE A 46 5.17 -11.15 8.55
CA ILE A 46 4.60 -11.23 9.90
C ILE A 46 4.82 -12.61 10.53
N HIS A 47 4.74 -13.68 9.74
CA HIS A 47 5.07 -15.01 10.23
C HIS A 47 6.53 -15.08 10.68
N GLU A 48 7.47 -14.72 9.81
CA GLU A 48 8.90 -14.71 10.11
C GLU A 48 9.26 -13.76 11.27
N TYR A 49 8.55 -12.64 11.40
CA TYR A 49 8.71 -11.71 12.51
C TYR A 49 8.35 -12.35 13.86
N TYR A 50 7.19 -12.99 13.96
CA TYR A 50 6.74 -13.59 15.20
C TYR A 50 7.45 -14.92 15.53
N GLN A 51 8.20 -15.50 14.59
CA GLN A 51 9.17 -16.57 14.91
C GLN A 51 10.38 -16.05 15.70
N ARG A 52 10.69 -14.74 15.62
CA ARG A 52 11.89 -14.14 16.23
C ARG A 52 11.61 -13.34 17.50
N THR A 53 10.40 -12.82 17.64
CA THR A 53 10.01 -12.00 18.79
C THR A 53 8.54 -12.17 19.12
N SER A 54 8.20 -11.99 20.39
CA SER A 54 6.81 -11.89 20.86
C SER A 54 6.27 -10.47 20.90
N GLU A 55 7.15 -9.47 20.77
CA GLU A 55 6.82 -8.07 20.99
C GLU A 55 6.27 -7.43 19.71
N PRO A 56 5.15 -6.70 19.76
CA PRO A 56 4.72 -5.88 18.64
C PRO A 56 5.63 -4.67 18.45
N CYS A 57 5.67 -4.10 17.25
CA CYS A 57 6.41 -2.87 16.94
C CYS A 57 7.94 -2.91 17.11
N ASP A 58 8.60 -4.07 17.15
CA ASP A 58 10.06 -4.16 17.13
C ASP A 58 10.61 -3.91 15.72
N TYR A 59 10.94 -2.64 15.47
CA TYR A 59 11.44 -2.20 14.17
C TYR A 59 12.81 -2.79 13.80
N LYS A 60 13.63 -3.24 14.77
CA LYS A 60 14.92 -3.88 14.46
C LYS A 60 14.68 -5.29 13.93
N VAL A 61 13.88 -6.08 14.65
CA VAL A 61 13.52 -7.44 14.20
C VAL A 61 12.79 -7.39 12.86
N LEU A 62 11.88 -6.43 12.66
CA LEU A 62 11.20 -6.27 11.37
C LEU A 62 12.18 -5.97 10.23
N ARG A 63 13.23 -5.17 10.48
CA ARG A 63 14.26 -4.88 9.47
C ARG A 63 15.01 -6.15 9.07
N ASP A 64 15.44 -6.93 10.04
CA ASP A 64 16.17 -8.18 9.77
C ASP A 64 15.29 -9.17 8.98
N VAL A 65 14.01 -9.28 9.35
CA VAL A 65 13.04 -10.10 8.62
C VAL A 65 12.85 -9.63 7.19
N ILE A 66 12.71 -8.32 6.96
CA ILE A 66 12.59 -7.76 5.60
C ILE A 66 13.81 -8.13 4.76
N ASP A 67 15.02 -8.06 5.32
CA ASP A 67 16.25 -8.40 4.59
C ASP A 67 16.32 -9.89 4.25
N ASP A 68 15.95 -10.76 5.19
CA ASP A 68 15.96 -12.21 5.00
C ASP A 68 14.88 -12.67 4.01
N VAL A 69 13.65 -12.17 4.16
CA VAL A 69 12.54 -12.48 3.25
C VAL A 69 12.84 -11.95 1.85
N ARG A 70 13.43 -10.75 1.73
CA ARG A 70 13.89 -10.23 0.44
C ARG A 70 14.90 -11.17 -0.20
N SER A 71 15.91 -11.58 0.57
CA SER A 71 16.98 -12.45 0.05
C SER A 71 16.44 -13.82 -0.37
N THR A 72 15.53 -14.39 0.42
CA THR A 72 14.95 -15.71 0.18
C THR A 72 14.02 -15.72 -1.03
N ARG A 73 13.24 -14.65 -1.19
CA ARG A 73 12.26 -14.51 -2.28
C ARG A 73 12.84 -13.81 -3.52
N GLU A 74 14.13 -13.47 -3.50
CA GLU A 74 14.84 -12.76 -4.57
C GLU A 74 14.11 -11.48 -5.02
N ILE A 75 13.55 -10.74 -4.06
CA ILE A 75 12.74 -9.55 -4.35
C ILE A 75 13.63 -8.40 -4.80
N GLU A 76 13.36 -7.91 -6.02
CA GLU A 76 14.03 -6.73 -6.56
C GLU A 76 13.69 -5.48 -5.77
N ILE A 77 14.71 -4.65 -5.54
CA ILE A 77 14.57 -3.38 -4.84
C ILE A 77 14.63 -2.21 -5.83
N PRO A 78 14.03 -1.06 -5.49
CA PRO A 78 14.11 0.12 -6.33
C PRO A 78 15.57 0.52 -6.60
N ARG A 79 15.84 0.98 -7.83
CA ARG A 79 17.13 1.61 -8.14
C ARG A 79 17.37 2.82 -7.25
N ARG A 80 18.64 3.11 -6.96
CA ARG A 80 19.03 4.24 -6.07
C ARG A 80 18.63 5.62 -6.61
N ASP A 81 18.50 5.74 -7.92
CA ASP A 81 18.09 6.97 -8.63
C ASP A 81 16.58 7.04 -8.88
N CYS A 82 15.80 6.08 -8.36
CA CYS A 82 14.35 6.05 -8.46
C CYS A 82 13.69 6.38 -7.11
N CYS A 83 12.72 7.29 -7.12
CA CYS A 83 11.89 7.58 -5.97
C CYS A 83 10.60 6.75 -6.00
N VAL A 84 10.31 6.03 -4.92
CA VAL A 84 9.06 5.28 -4.76
C VAL A 84 8.00 6.18 -4.11
N ILE A 85 6.86 6.32 -4.77
CA ILE A 85 5.72 7.11 -4.30
C ILE A 85 4.61 6.16 -3.89
N HIS A 86 4.33 6.10 -2.60
CA HIS A 86 3.18 5.38 -2.08
C HIS A 86 1.93 6.23 -2.21
N LEU A 87 0.88 5.71 -2.85
CA LEU A 87 -0.43 6.35 -2.92
C LEU A 87 -1.45 5.57 -2.09
N ARG A 88 -2.31 6.29 -1.37
CA ARG A 88 -3.49 5.68 -0.74
C ARG A 88 -4.59 5.55 -1.79
N THR A 89 -5.21 4.40 -1.83
CA THR A 89 -6.28 3.99 -2.76
C THR A 89 -7.26 3.07 -2.03
N GLY A 90 -8.29 2.60 -2.73
CA GLY A 90 -9.32 1.71 -2.21
C GLY A 90 -10.37 2.46 -1.38
N ASP A 91 -10.96 1.73 -0.43
CA ASP A 91 -12.07 2.16 0.44
C ASP A 91 -12.04 3.65 0.81
N ILE A 92 -10.91 4.16 1.29
CA ILE A 92 -10.70 5.55 1.71
C ILE A 92 -11.03 6.59 0.63
N ILE A 93 -10.74 6.29 -0.64
CA ILE A 93 -11.05 7.18 -1.76
C ILE A 93 -12.41 6.78 -2.32
N ASP A 94 -12.60 5.51 -2.64
CA ASP A 94 -13.71 5.07 -3.46
C ASP A 94 -15.05 5.09 -2.72
N ASN A 95 -15.07 4.83 -1.41
CA ASN A 95 -16.31 4.90 -0.61
C ASN A 95 -16.61 6.30 -0.07
N SER A 96 -15.71 7.27 -0.27
CA SER A 96 -15.91 8.63 0.24
C SER A 96 -16.93 9.42 -0.60
N GLU A 97 -17.52 10.45 0.01
CA GLU A 97 -18.43 11.38 -0.70
C GLU A 97 -17.71 12.35 -1.66
N PHE A 98 -16.37 12.43 -1.59
CA PHE A 98 -15.60 13.41 -2.33
C PHE A 98 -15.18 12.89 -3.70
N THR A 99 -15.17 13.80 -4.67
CA THR A 99 -14.57 13.58 -6.00
C THR A 99 -13.04 13.64 -5.95
N VAL A 100 -12.37 13.15 -6.99
CA VAL A 100 -10.90 13.24 -7.11
C VAL A 100 -10.42 14.69 -7.18
N ASP A 101 -11.11 15.55 -7.94
CA ASP A 101 -10.77 16.98 -8.00
C ASP A 101 -10.87 17.65 -6.63
N GLU A 102 -11.88 17.29 -5.83
CA GLU A 102 -12.02 17.78 -4.46
C GLU A 102 -10.90 17.31 -3.53
N PHE A 103 -10.40 16.09 -3.69
CA PHE A 103 -9.23 15.60 -2.95
C PHE A 103 -7.94 16.32 -3.37
N LEU A 104 -7.80 16.59 -4.67
CA LEU A 104 -6.62 17.23 -5.23
C LEU A 104 -6.56 18.73 -4.90
N ALA A 105 -7.70 19.40 -4.76
CA ALA A 105 -7.78 20.83 -4.49
C ALA A 105 -7.47 21.20 -3.03
N LYS A 106 -8.01 20.45 -2.06
CA LYS A 106 -7.95 20.83 -0.63
C LYS A 106 -7.60 19.65 0.26
N LYS A 107 -6.80 19.91 1.32
CA LYS A 107 -6.51 18.90 2.33
C LYS A 107 -7.81 18.47 3.02
N ARG A 108 -8.02 17.16 3.11
CA ARG A 108 -9.15 16.55 3.81
C ARG A 108 -8.64 15.58 4.86
N TYR A 109 -9.29 15.60 6.02
CA TYR A 109 -8.84 14.92 7.22
C TYR A 109 -9.97 14.06 7.74
N TYR A 110 -9.97 12.76 7.44
CA TYR A 110 -11.15 11.92 7.64
C TYR A 110 -10.79 10.45 7.87
N VAL A 111 -11.70 9.71 8.50
CA VAL A 111 -11.62 8.27 8.70
C VAL A 111 -13.00 7.65 8.50
N TYR A 112 -13.07 6.39 8.07
CA TYR A 112 -14.32 5.65 8.07
C TYR A 112 -14.70 5.28 9.51
N ASP A 113 -15.91 5.65 9.92
CA ASP A 113 -16.52 5.26 11.19
C ASP A 113 -17.38 4.02 10.94
N HIS A 114 -16.86 2.85 11.32
CA HIS A 114 -17.54 1.56 11.11
C HIS A 114 -18.82 1.41 11.92
N GLU A 115 -18.96 2.12 13.04
CA GLU A 115 -20.18 2.05 13.86
C GLU A 115 -21.32 2.83 13.21
N LYS A 116 -20.98 3.91 12.49
CA LYS A 116 -21.94 4.81 11.86
C LYS A 116 -22.09 4.60 10.35
N ASP A 117 -21.29 3.70 9.80
CA ASP A 117 -21.17 3.43 8.37
C ASP A 117 -20.96 4.71 7.55
N ALA A 118 -20.14 5.62 8.08
CA ALA A 118 -19.99 6.97 7.53
C ALA A 118 -18.57 7.51 7.70
N TYR A 119 -18.14 8.40 6.81
CA TYR A 119 -16.88 9.11 6.97
C TYR A 119 -17.00 10.24 7.99
N LYS A 120 -16.05 10.31 8.92
CA LYS A 120 -15.98 11.34 9.95
C LYS A 120 -14.68 12.12 9.87
N GLU A 121 -14.75 13.42 10.01
CA GLU A 121 -13.56 14.28 10.08
C GLU A 121 -12.69 13.92 11.29
N LYS A 122 -11.37 13.80 11.07
CA LYS A 122 -10.36 13.52 12.09
C LYS A 122 -9.11 14.35 11.85
N PRO A 123 -8.76 15.31 12.71
CA PRO A 123 -7.75 16.34 12.43
C PRO A 123 -6.34 15.81 12.16
N TRP A 124 -6.05 14.58 12.58
CA TRP A 124 -4.73 13.96 12.46
C TRP A 124 -4.55 13.11 11.20
N ASN A 125 -5.61 12.91 10.39
CA ASN A 125 -5.61 11.86 9.38
C ASN A 125 -5.80 12.36 7.95
N GLN A 126 -4.73 12.82 7.30
CA GLN A 126 -4.74 13.14 5.88
C GLN A 126 -4.25 11.96 5.03
N TYR A 127 -5.15 11.05 4.68
CA TYR A 127 -4.84 9.89 3.84
C TYR A 127 -4.59 10.24 2.37
N VAL A 128 -5.39 11.15 1.81
CA VAL A 128 -5.28 11.55 0.40
C VAL A 128 -4.55 12.89 0.31
N LYS A 129 -3.48 12.93 -0.49
CA LYS A 129 -2.65 14.14 -0.66
C LYS A 129 -3.13 14.96 -1.85
N THR A 130 -3.00 16.29 -1.73
CA THR A 130 -3.41 17.27 -2.75
C THR A 130 -2.40 17.38 -3.89
N SER A 131 -2.77 17.99 -5.02
CA SER A 131 -1.81 18.28 -6.11
C SER A 131 -0.62 19.11 -5.62
N LYS A 132 -0.89 20.13 -4.80
CA LYS A 132 0.14 21.00 -4.21
C LYS A 132 1.18 20.23 -3.36
N TYR A 133 0.77 19.13 -2.71
CA TYR A 133 1.71 18.27 -2.00
C TYR A 133 2.69 17.62 -2.99
N TYR A 134 2.18 17.02 -4.07
CA TYR A 134 3.03 16.35 -5.07
C TYR A 134 3.86 17.33 -5.91
N GLU A 135 3.36 18.53 -6.23
CA GLU A 135 4.16 19.59 -6.84
C GLU A 135 5.38 19.96 -5.98
N ARG A 136 5.21 20.01 -4.65
CA ARG A 136 6.31 20.27 -3.73
C ARG A 136 7.27 19.09 -3.63
N VAL A 137 6.76 17.86 -3.67
CA VAL A 137 7.58 16.65 -3.78
C VAL A 137 8.42 16.70 -5.06
N ALA A 138 7.82 16.95 -6.22
CA ALA A 138 8.49 17.09 -7.50
C ALA A 138 9.62 18.15 -7.43
N LYS A 139 9.34 19.33 -6.86
CA LYS A 139 10.37 20.36 -6.64
C LYS A 139 11.52 19.89 -5.75
N LYS A 140 11.23 19.13 -4.68
CA LYS A 140 12.26 18.58 -3.78
C LYS A 140 13.09 17.50 -4.50
N LEU A 141 12.47 16.61 -5.27
CA LEU A 141 13.16 15.58 -6.05
C LEU A 141 14.07 16.18 -7.13
N LYS A 142 13.61 17.21 -7.86
CA LYS A 142 14.44 17.95 -8.82
C LYS A 142 15.69 18.55 -8.17
N LYS A 143 15.56 19.14 -6.98
CA LYS A 143 16.73 19.65 -6.22
C LYS A 143 17.70 18.54 -5.80
N LEU A 144 17.20 17.33 -5.62
CA LEU A 144 17.99 16.14 -5.33
C LEU A 144 18.52 15.45 -6.60
N LYS A 145 18.26 16.02 -7.78
CA LYS A 145 18.63 15.47 -9.09
C LYS A 145 18.05 14.08 -9.35
N ILE A 146 16.87 13.79 -8.79
CA ILE A 146 16.11 12.57 -9.06
C ILE A 146 15.18 12.83 -10.23
N GLY A 147 15.31 12.01 -11.28
CA GLY A 147 14.52 12.10 -12.51
C GLY A 147 13.54 10.94 -12.70
N GLN A 148 13.67 9.86 -11.93
CA GLN A 148 12.82 8.68 -12.05
C GLN A 148 11.89 8.53 -10.83
N VAL A 149 10.63 8.17 -11.09
CA VAL A 149 9.65 7.82 -10.04
C VAL A 149 8.93 6.52 -10.37
N SER A 150 8.60 5.75 -9.36
CA SER A 150 7.67 4.61 -9.44
C SER A 150 6.53 4.79 -8.45
N PHE A 151 5.39 4.16 -8.73
CA PHE A 151 4.20 4.25 -7.88
C PHE A 151 3.89 2.90 -7.25
N SER A 152 3.73 2.88 -5.93
CA SER A 152 3.23 1.73 -5.18
C SER A 152 1.87 2.08 -4.59
N TYR A 153 0.85 1.30 -4.93
CA TYR A 153 -0.52 1.51 -4.51
C TYR A 153 -1.33 0.24 -4.72
N ASN A 154 -2.35 0.06 -3.91
CA ASN A 154 -3.19 -1.13 -3.99
C ASN A 154 -4.61 -0.74 -4.43
N LEU A 155 -4.97 -1.04 -5.68
CA LEU A 155 -6.31 -0.73 -6.19
C LEU A 155 -7.38 -1.67 -5.63
N ASP A 156 -7.00 -2.86 -5.16
CA ASP A 156 -7.92 -3.84 -4.59
C ASP A 156 -7.19 -4.81 -3.68
N PHE A 157 -7.71 -5.02 -2.47
CA PHE A 157 -7.24 -6.08 -1.58
C PHE A 157 -7.33 -7.45 -2.29
N ASN A 158 -6.16 -7.89 -2.79
CA ASN A 158 -5.81 -9.23 -3.28
C ASN A 158 -6.38 -9.65 -4.65
N PRO A 159 -5.61 -10.43 -5.44
CA PRO A 159 -5.99 -10.94 -6.76
C PRO A 159 -6.89 -12.20 -6.71
N PHE A 160 -7.80 -12.32 -5.73
CA PHE A 160 -8.57 -13.56 -5.51
C PHE A 160 -10.09 -13.34 -5.51
N PRO A 161 -10.89 -14.35 -5.91
CA PRO A 161 -12.27 -14.16 -6.37
C PRO A 161 -13.20 -13.60 -5.29
N LYS A 162 -14.37 -13.13 -5.76
CA LYS A 162 -15.48 -12.57 -4.97
C LYS A 162 -15.97 -13.56 -3.91
N THR A 163 -15.35 -13.61 -2.74
CA THR A 163 -15.90 -14.36 -1.61
C THR A 163 -17.00 -13.56 -0.93
N LYS A 164 -18.21 -14.16 -0.85
CA LYS A 164 -19.48 -13.60 -0.34
C LYS A 164 -19.47 -13.11 1.11
N THR A 165 -18.35 -13.15 1.82
CA THR A 165 -18.25 -12.82 3.27
C THR A 165 -17.96 -11.35 3.56
N ARG A 166 -17.79 -10.50 2.53
CA ARG A 166 -17.52 -9.07 2.70
C ARG A 166 -18.29 -8.17 1.73
N SER A 167 -19.57 -8.44 1.56
CA SER A 167 -20.49 -7.68 0.70
C SER A 167 -20.74 -6.22 1.09
N HIS A 168 -20.13 -5.69 2.16
CA HIS A 168 -20.51 -4.37 2.70
C HIS A 168 -19.41 -3.29 2.68
N HIS A 169 -18.14 -3.62 2.36
CA HIS A 169 -17.04 -2.62 2.48
C HIS A 169 -15.95 -2.71 1.40
N ARG A 170 -16.13 -3.54 0.37
CA ARG A 170 -15.29 -3.43 -0.83
C ARG A 170 -15.87 -2.31 -1.68
N SER A 171 -15.03 -1.39 -2.15
CA SER A 171 -15.49 -0.60 -3.27
C SER A 171 -15.70 -1.56 -4.43
N GLU A 172 -16.93 -1.70 -4.90
CA GLU A 172 -17.21 -2.46 -6.11
C GLU A 172 -16.69 -1.71 -7.36
N ASN A 173 -16.28 -0.46 -7.18
CA ASN A 173 -15.83 0.45 -8.22
C ASN A 173 -14.59 1.26 -7.78
N ASN A 174 -13.43 0.97 -8.37
CA ASN A 174 -12.18 1.68 -8.06
C ASN A 174 -11.89 2.87 -8.99
N GLU A 175 -12.91 3.42 -9.65
CA GLU A 175 -12.78 4.54 -10.59
C GLU A 175 -12.10 5.75 -9.95
N LYS A 176 -12.46 6.14 -8.73
CA LYS A 176 -11.83 7.30 -8.08
C LYS A 176 -10.38 7.02 -7.73
N SER A 177 -10.05 5.81 -7.28
CA SER A 177 -8.65 5.42 -7.07
C SER A 177 -7.84 5.40 -8.37
N ILE A 178 -8.38 4.84 -9.45
CA ILE A 178 -7.74 4.81 -10.78
C ILE A 178 -7.51 6.23 -11.28
N GLU A 179 -8.54 7.09 -11.22
CA GLU A 179 -8.45 8.48 -11.61
C GLU A 179 -7.42 9.23 -10.74
N TYR A 180 -7.44 9.05 -9.42
CA TYR A 180 -6.46 9.68 -8.53
C TYR A 180 -5.02 9.29 -8.90
N VAL A 181 -4.76 7.99 -9.07
CA VAL A 181 -3.44 7.48 -9.49
C VAL A 181 -3.02 8.09 -10.82
N GLN A 182 -3.91 8.09 -11.82
CA GLN A 182 -3.64 8.66 -13.14
C GLN A 182 -3.30 10.15 -13.04
N ARG A 183 -4.04 10.92 -12.23
CA ARG A 183 -3.81 12.35 -12.06
C ARG A 183 -2.48 12.67 -11.39
N ILE A 184 -2.03 11.84 -10.44
CA ILE A 184 -0.70 12.00 -9.85
C ILE A 184 0.39 11.56 -10.84
N HIS A 185 0.18 10.47 -11.57
CA HIS A 185 1.08 10.01 -12.62
C HIS A 185 1.32 11.11 -13.67
N ASP A 186 0.26 11.69 -14.21
CA ASP A 186 0.31 12.76 -15.21
C ASP A 186 1.01 14.02 -14.68
N LEU A 187 0.84 14.33 -13.39
CA LEU A 187 1.55 15.43 -12.74
C LEU A 187 3.07 15.21 -12.81
N PHE A 188 3.57 14.01 -12.50
CA PHE A 188 5.00 13.72 -12.55
C PHE A 188 5.54 13.70 -13.98
N ILE A 189 4.78 13.19 -14.96
CA ILE A 189 5.14 13.30 -16.38
C ILE A 189 5.24 14.77 -16.81
N LYS A 190 4.24 15.59 -16.45
CA LYS A 190 4.24 17.03 -16.74
C LYS A 190 5.43 17.75 -16.11
N GLU A 191 5.85 17.31 -14.93
CA GLU A 191 7.06 17.78 -14.27
C GLU A 191 8.36 17.18 -14.83
N SER A 192 8.30 16.47 -15.97
CA SER A 192 9.44 15.89 -16.69
C SER A 192 10.17 14.77 -15.94
N PHE A 193 9.46 14.02 -15.10
CA PHE A 193 9.97 12.77 -14.54
C PHE A 193 9.71 11.60 -15.51
N GLU A 194 10.65 10.69 -15.57
CA GLU A 194 10.42 9.36 -16.13
C GLU A 194 9.64 8.54 -15.10
N VAL A 195 8.42 8.13 -15.47
CA VAL A 195 7.64 7.23 -14.64
C VAL A 195 7.94 5.79 -15.05
N VAL A 196 8.66 5.07 -14.19
CA VAL A 196 9.01 3.67 -14.42
C VAL A 196 7.88 2.77 -13.91
N ARG A 197 7.55 1.75 -14.71
CA ARG A 197 6.54 0.77 -14.33
C ARG A 197 7.10 -0.13 -13.23
N TYR A 198 6.38 -0.21 -12.12
CA TYR A 198 6.55 -1.24 -11.10
C TYR A 198 5.37 -2.20 -11.20
N GLU A 199 5.67 -3.48 -11.40
CA GLU A 199 4.64 -4.52 -11.38
C GLU A 199 4.25 -4.81 -9.93
N ARG A 200 2.95 -4.79 -9.65
CA ARG A 200 2.45 -5.00 -8.30
C ARG A 200 2.50 -6.49 -7.97
N HIS A 201 2.85 -6.77 -6.72
CA HIS A 201 2.94 -8.13 -6.20
C HIS A 201 2.05 -8.28 -4.97
N ASP A 202 2.28 -9.32 -4.17
CA ASP A 202 1.64 -9.46 -2.87
C ASP A 202 2.06 -8.35 -1.90
N VAL A 203 1.29 -8.22 -0.81
CA VAL A 203 1.47 -7.16 0.20
C VAL A 203 2.88 -7.14 0.78
N ASP A 204 3.50 -8.30 1.00
CA ASP A 204 4.84 -8.38 1.57
C ASP A 204 5.90 -7.93 0.56
N HIS A 205 5.77 -8.33 -0.70
CA HIS A 205 6.67 -7.88 -1.77
C HIS A 205 6.61 -6.36 -1.92
N ASP A 206 5.43 -5.78 -2.07
CA ASP A 206 5.26 -4.33 -2.20
C ASP A 206 5.82 -3.58 -0.97
N PHE A 207 5.63 -4.15 0.22
CA PHE A 207 6.19 -3.59 1.45
C PHE A 207 7.72 -3.65 1.49
N ILE A 208 8.33 -4.77 1.09
CA ILE A 208 9.79 -4.91 0.97
C ILE A 208 10.34 -3.94 -0.05
N HIS A 209 9.70 -3.81 -1.22
CA HIS A 209 10.08 -2.88 -2.28
C HIS A 209 10.11 -1.44 -1.75
N MET A 210 9.03 -0.99 -1.12
CA MET A 210 8.94 0.35 -0.54
C MET A 210 9.96 0.57 0.59
N CYS A 211 10.11 -0.39 1.52
CA CYS A 211 11.06 -0.30 2.64
C CYS A 211 12.53 -0.29 2.22
N ASN A 212 12.82 -0.67 0.98
CA ASN A 212 14.19 -0.68 0.45
C ASN A 212 14.52 0.49 -0.49
N SER A 213 13.58 1.39 -0.76
CA SER A 213 13.80 2.59 -1.57
C SER A 213 14.83 3.56 -0.98
N SER A 214 15.62 4.21 -1.84
CA SER A 214 16.53 5.30 -1.44
C SER A 214 15.81 6.63 -1.25
N PHE A 215 14.71 6.83 -1.99
CA PHE A 215 13.82 7.97 -1.83
C PHE A 215 12.38 7.48 -1.73
N PHE A 216 11.70 7.85 -0.65
CA PHE A 216 10.32 7.42 -0.38
C PHE A 216 9.38 8.61 -0.15
N VAL A 217 8.24 8.62 -0.84
CA VAL A 217 7.16 9.59 -0.63
C VAL A 217 5.98 8.90 0.03
N PRO A 218 5.64 9.23 1.28
CA PRO A 218 4.57 8.57 2.01
C PRO A 218 3.17 9.13 1.64
N SER A 219 2.16 8.26 1.59
CA SER A 219 0.74 8.64 1.54
C SER A 219 0.15 8.94 2.92
N GLY A 220 0.59 8.22 3.95
CA GLY A 220 0.06 8.31 5.33
C GLY A 220 -0.50 6.99 5.86
N GLY A 221 -0.98 6.99 7.11
CA GLY A 221 -1.52 5.79 7.77
C GLY A 221 -0.49 4.86 8.40
N GLY A 222 -0.98 3.78 9.03
CA GLY A 222 -0.16 2.81 9.77
C GLY A 222 0.97 2.21 8.95
N LEU A 223 0.64 1.61 7.79
CA LEU A 223 1.61 1.03 6.86
C LEU A 223 2.68 2.04 6.43
N SER A 224 2.26 3.22 5.96
CA SER A 224 3.20 4.23 5.47
C SER A 224 4.12 4.75 6.56
N ARG A 225 3.68 4.83 7.83
CA ARG A 225 4.54 5.19 8.97
C ARG A 225 5.61 4.13 9.24
N ILE A 226 5.26 2.85 9.12
CA ILE A 226 6.22 1.75 9.27
C ILE A 226 7.28 1.85 8.16
N ILE A 227 6.86 2.04 6.91
CA ILE A 227 7.78 2.18 5.77
C ILE A 227 8.72 3.38 5.96
N VAL A 228 8.19 4.54 6.35
CA VAL A 228 9.00 5.73 6.68
C VAL A 228 10.09 5.37 7.69
N ARG A 229 9.74 4.63 8.75
CA ARG A 229 10.71 4.19 9.75
C ARG A 229 11.76 3.24 9.17
N MET A 230 11.38 2.32 8.30
CA MET A 230 12.32 1.40 7.64
C MET A 230 13.31 2.12 6.72
N VAL A 231 12.82 3.07 5.92
CA VAL A 231 13.66 3.89 5.04
C VAL A 231 14.65 4.71 5.87
N GLU A 232 14.18 5.35 6.95
CA GLU A 232 15.04 6.12 7.87
C GLU A 232 16.08 5.25 8.59
N LEU A 233 15.74 4.02 9.00
CA LEU A 233 16.70 3.10 9.63
C LEU A 233 17.82 2.66 8.67
N LYS A 234 17.57 2.66 7.36
CA LYS A 234 18.60 2.44 6.34
C LYS A 234 19.47 3.68 6.09
N GLY A 235 19.16 4.82 6.70
CA GLY A 235 19.79 6.11 6.41
C GLY A 235 19.34 6.72 5.07
N GLU A 236 18.26 6.20 4.49
CA GLU A 236 17.71 6.64 3.21
C GLU A 236 16.69 7.79 3.42
N LYS A 237 16.24 8.42 2.33
CA LYS A 237 15.56 9.71 2.41
C LYS A 237 14.05 9.62 2.23
N VAL A 238 13.31 10.16 3.21
CA VAL A 238 11.87 10.40 3.08
C VAL A 238 11.61 11.81 2.55
N VAL A 239 10.80 11.91 1.49
CA VAL A 239 10.47 13.16 0.81
C VAL A 239 8.99 13.49 0.99
N LYS A 240 8.69 14.59 1.70
CA LYS A 240 7.32 15.04 1.98
C LYS A 240 7.04 16.38 1.32
N GLY A 241 5.81 16.61 0.86
CA GLY A 241 5.32 17.87 0.26
C GLY A 241 4.79 18.91 1.26
N GLU A 242 5.16 18.82 2.53
CA GLU A 242 4.84 19.82 3.56
C GLU A 242 5.61 21.13 3.36
#